data_AF-A0A544QLY2-F1
#
_entry.id   AF-A0A544QLY2-F1
#
_cell.length_a   1.000
_cell.length_b   1.000
_cell.length_c   1.000
_cell.angle_alpha   90.00
_cell.angle_beta   90.00
_cell.angle_gamma   90.00
#
_symmetry.space_group_name_H-M   'P 1'
#
loop_
_entity.id
_entity.type
_entity.pdbx_description
1 polymer ?
#
loop_
_entity_poly.entity_id
_entity_poly.type
_entity_poly.pdbx_seq_one_letter_code
_entity_poly.pdbx_strand_id
1 'polypeptide(L)' 'MDYERTTDTDELTEWERADGHATIRLRERADGQFAVRYDQLHQADDGRAYAYETVESRAAAEELVTDWQDDAPA' A
#
# COMPACT_ATOMS: atom_id res chain seq x y z
N MET A 1 2.01 6.05 11.11
CA MET A 1 3.25 6.59 10.50
C MET A 1 2.87 7.62 9.43
N ASP A 2 3.76 8.52 9.01
CA ASP A 2 3.40 9.51 7.96
C ASP A 2 3.64 8.93 6.55
N TYR A 3 2.57 8.94 5.74
CA TYR A 3 2.59 8.54 4.33
C TYR A 3 2.04 9.68 3.45
N GLU A 4 2.71 9.97 2.35
CA GLU A 4 2.26 10.92 1.33
C GLU A 4 1.67 10.18 0.13
N ARG A 5 0.54 10.65 -0.41
CA ARG A 5 0.02 10.16 -1.70
C ARG A 5 0.86 10.72 -2.83
N THR A 6 1.65 9.87 -3.48
CA THR A 6 2.52 10.25 -4.61
C THR A 6 1.82 10.07 -5.96
N THR A 7 0.81 9.19 -6.03
CA THR A 7 -0.03 8.99 -7.20
C THR A 7 -1.49 8.88 -6.79
N ASP A 8 -2.38 9.53 -7.53
CA ASP A 8 -3.83 9.41 -7.36
C ASP A 8 -4.52 9.56 -8.73
N THR A 9 -4.90 8.43 -9.32
CA THR A 9 -5.66 8.34 -10.57
C THR A 9 -6.90 7.46 -10.34
N ASP A 10 -7.80 7.42 -11.32
CA ASP A 10 -9.00 6.57 -11.22
C ASP A 10 -8.66 5.08 -11.00
N GLU A 11 -7.55 4.59 -11.57
CA GLU A 11 -7.16 3.18 -11.56
C GLU A 11 -6.11 2.83 -10.49
N LEU A 12 -5.44 3.82 -9.91
CA LEU A 12 -4.25 3.65 -9.09
C LEU A 12 -4.10 4.77 -8.06
N THR A 13 -3.94 4.39 -6.81
CA THR A 13 -3.43 5.27 -5.75
C THR A 13 -2.16 4.67 -5.17
N GLU A 14 -1.13 5.49 -4.98
CA GLU A 14 0.15 5.08 -4.39
C GLU A 14 0.55 6.05 -3.29
N TRP A 15 1.06 5.50 -2.20
CA TRP A 15 1.57 6.22 -1.06
C TRP A 15 3.04 5.86 -0.84
N GLU A 16 3.85 6.85 -0.49
CA GLU A 16 5.24 6.69 -0.05
C GLU A 16 5.35 7.09 1.43
N ARG A 17 6.02 6.26 2.23
CA ARG A 17 6.33 6.58 3.63
C ARG A 17 7.30 7.76 3.67
N ALA A 18 7.17 8.64 4.66
CA ALA A 18 7.96 9.88 4.74
C ALA A 18 9.49 9.68 4.78
N ASP A 19 9.99 8.48 5.10
CA ASP A 19 11.40 8.15 5.07
C ASP A 19 11.90 7.64 3.69
N GLY A 20 11.01 7.52 2.70
CA GLY A 20 11.31 7.04 1.36
C GLY A 20 11.61 5.54 1.29
N HIS A 21 11.34 4.77 2.35
CA HIS A 21 11.71 3.36 2.43
C HIS A 21 10.55 2.38 2.34
N ALA A 22 9.31 2.85 2.26
CA ALA A 22 8.16 1.98 2.06
C ALA A 22 7.14 2.60 1.10
N THR A 23 6.53 1.78 0.27
CA THR A 23 5.41 2.18 -0.60
C THR A 23 4.20 1.27 -0.37
N ILE A 24 3.01 1.88 -0.43
CA ILE A 24 1.74 1.16 -0.50
C ILE A 24 1.09 1.50 -1.82
N ARG A 25 0.61 0.49 -2.55
CA ARG A 25 -0.01 0.67 -3.86
C ARG A 25 -1.37 0.00 -3.91
N LEU A 26 -2.43 0.75 -4.15
CA LEU A 26 -3.79 0.28 -4.39
C LEU A 26 -4.09 0.40 -5.88
N ARG A 27 -4.48 -0.70 -6.53
CA ARG A 27 -4.82 -0.72 -7.95
C ARG A 27 -6.09 -1.51 -8.22
N GLU A 28 -6.99 -0.94 -9.03
CA GLU A 28 -8.13 -1.68 -9.59
C GLU A 28 -7.66 -2.64 -10.70
N ARG A 29 -8.16 -3.88 -10.65
CA ARG A 29 -7.86 -4.94 -11.62
C ARG A 29 -8.97 -5.04 -12.65
N ALA A 30 -8.67 -5.66 -13.80
CA ALA A 30 -9.62 -5.81 -14.90
C ALA A 30 -10.86 -6.67 -14.55
N ASP A 31 -10.81 -7.45 -13.47
CA ASP A 31 -11.91 -8.26 -12.94
C ASP A 31 -12.74 -7.51 -11.88
N GLY A 32 -12.47 -6.22 -11.64
CA GLY A 32 -13.17 -5.38 -10.66
C GLY A 32 -12.69 -5.57 -9.21
N GLN A 33 -11.71 -6.45 -8.98
CA GLN A 33 -11.06 -6.60 -7.67
C GLN A 33 -9.98 -5.52 -7.48
N PHE A 34 -9.57 -5.31 -6.23
CA PHE A 34 -8.55 -4.33 -5.86
C PHE A 34 -7.34 -5.05 -5.29
N ALA A 35 -6.16 -4.74 -5.81
CA ALA A 35 -4.90 -5.24 -5.28
C ALA A 35 -4.24 -4.16 -4.42
N VAL A 36 -3.81 -4.53 -3.20
CA VAL A 36 -2.99 -3.69 -2.33
C VAL A 36 -1.63 -4.35 -2.17
N ARG A 37 -0.55 -3.59 -2.41
CA ARG A 37 0.83 -4.05 -2.26
C ARG A 37 1.57 -3.15 -1.26
N TYR A 38 2.25 -3.75 -0.31
CA TYR A 38 3.24 -3.11 0.56
C TYR A 38 4.65 -3.54 0.11
N ASP A 39 5.55 -2.59 -0.06
CA ASP A 39 6.96 -2.87 -0.38
C ASP A 39 7.86 -1.96 0.46
N GLN A 40 8.57 -2.56 1.42
CA GLN A 40 9.55 -1.88 2.27
C GLN A 40 10.95 -2.34 1.92
N LEU A 41 11.82 -1.36 1.68
CA LEU A 41 13.19 -1.57 1.23
C LEU A 41 14.09 -2.07 2.38
N HIS A 42 15.19 -2.74 2.02
CA HIS A 42 16.17 -3.23 2.99
C HIS A 42 16.82 -2.10 3.82
N GLN A 43 16.77 -0.86 3.34
CA GLN A 43 17.31 0.33 3.99
C GLN A 43 16.45 0.84 5.16
N ALA A 44 15.22 0.36 5.31
CA ALA A 44 14.37 0.70 6.45
C ALA A 44 14.96 0.15 7.76
N ASP A 45 14.75 0.89 8.86
CA ASP A 45 15.26 0.52 10.19
C ASP A 45 14.75 -0.86 10.66
N ASP A 46 13.50 -1.21 10.33
CA ASP A 46 12.89 -2.51 10.64
C ASP A 46 13.21 -3.61 9.61
N GLY A 47 14.09 -3.34 8.65
CA GLY A 47 14.47 -4.27 7.58
C GLY A 47 13.47 -4.30 6.43
N ARG A 48 13.54 -5.33 5.58
CA ARG A 48 12.66 -5.49 4.40
C ARG A 48 11.35 -6.17 4.79
N ALA A 49 10.23 -5.67 4.27
CA ALA A 49 8.92 -6.32 4.33
C ALA A 49 8.21 -6.22 2.98
N TYR A 50 7.35 -7.21 2.68
CA TYR A 50 6.58 -7.26 1.44
C TYR A 50 5.27 -7.98 1.67
N ALA A 51 4.16 -7.34 1.29
CA ALA A 51 2.84 -7.95 1.30
C ALA A 51 2.05 -7.63 0.04
N TYR A 52 1.15 -8.53 -0.33
CA TYR A 52 0.27 -8.39 -1.49
C TYR A 52 -1.05 -9.08 -1.20
N GLU A 53 -2.14 -8.32 -1.25
CA GLU A 53 -3.48 -8.85 -1.02
C GLU A 53 -4.44 -8.35 -2.11
N THR A 54 -5.49 -9.15 -2.35
CA THR A 54 -6.56 -8.80 -3.28
C THR A 54 -7.89 -8.87 -2.56
N VAL A 55 -8.69 -7.82 -2.70
CA VAL A 55 -9.99 -7.68 -2.03
C VAL A 55 -11.08 -7.29 -3.03
N GLU A 56 -12.33 -7.57 -2.68
CA GLU A 56 -13.46 -7.46 -3.60
C GLU A 56 -13.99 -6.04 -3.80
N SER A 57 -13.54 -5.07 -3.00
CA SER A 57 -14.05 -3.68 -3.06
C SER A 57 -12.99 -2.64 -2.76
N ARG A 58 -13.18 -1.44 -3.31
CA ARG A 58 -12.31 -0.28 -3.05
C ARG A 58 -12.26 0.06 -1.56
N ALA A 59 -13.40 0.04 -0.89
CA ALA A 59 -13.49 0.35 0.54
C ALA A 59 -12.66 -0.63 1.39
N ALA A 60 -12.72 -1.94 1.09
CA ALA A 60 -11.88 -2.93 1.77
C ALA A 60 -10.39 -2.73 1.47
N ALA A 61 -10.06 -2.28 0.26
CA ALA A 61 -8.67 -1.98 -0.10
C ALA A 61 -8.15 -0.73 0.64
N GLU A 62 -8.98 0.30 0.79
CA GLU A 62 -8.64 1.51 1.55
C GLU A 62 -8.51 1.24 3.06
N GLU A 63 -9.33 0.35 3.61
CA GLU A 63 -9.19 -0.17 4.99
C GLU A 63 -7.84 -0.87 5.15
N LEU A 64 -7.50 -1.80 4.25
CA LEU A 64 -6.21 -2.49 4.28
C LEU A 64 -5.01 -1.54 4.12
N VAL A 65 -5.12 -0.51 3.28
CA VAL A 65 -4.09 0.54 3.20
C VAL A 65 -3.92 1.24 4.54
N THR A 66 -5.03 1.58 5.21
CA THR A 66 -5.00 2.25 6.52
C THR A 66 -4.33 1.35 7.56
N ASP A 67 -4.72 0.07 7.61
CA ASP A 67 -4.11 -0.91 8.50
C ASP A 67 -2.60 -1.00 8.29
N TRP A 68 -2.15 -1.05 7.03
CA TRP A 68 -0.72 -1.13 6.70
C TRP A 68 0.07 0.18 6.92
N GLN A 69 -0.60 1.33 6.98
CA GLN A 69 0.02 2.61 7.36
C GLN A 69 0.23 2.73 8.88
N ASP A 70 -0.61 2.06 9.65
CA ASP A 70 -0.53 1.99 11.11
C ASP A 70 0.43 0.88 11.57
N ASP A 71 0.35 -0.30 10.96
CA ASP A 71 1.16 -1.48 11.27
C ASP A 71 1.67 -2.13 9.98
N ALA A 72 2.99 -2.09 9.78
CA ALA A 72 3.60 -2.69 8.60
C ALA A 72 3.29 -4.20 8.56
N PRO A 73 2.88 -4.76 7.41
CA PRO A 73 2.55 -6.17 7.32
C PRO A 73 3.81 -7.03 7.54
N ALA A 74 3.60 -8.21 8.12
CA ALA A 74 4.64 -9.17 8.51
C ALA A 74 5.41 -9.79 7.33
#